data_AF-D9WNF3-F1
#
_entry.id   AF-D9WNF3-F1
#
_cell.length_a   1.000
_cell.length_b   1.000
_cell.length_c   1.000
_cell.angle_alpha   90.00
_cell.angle_beta   90.00
_cell.angle_gamma   90.00
#
_symmetry.space_group_name_H-M   'P 1'
#
loop_
_entity.id
_entity.type
_entity.pdbx_description
1 polymer ?
#
loop_
_entity_poly.entity_id
_entity_poly.type
_entity_poly.pdbx_seq_one_letter_code
_entity_poly.pdbx_strand_id
1 'polypeptide(L)'
;MRSADAPHPEDDAAAGPVDGSGDEPARDGDRLPGLVRRLGLTELDTAALLIALAPDLDRGFEPLYGYLNDDVSRRRATVGLVLDVCGLSAAHPGARARFHPSAPLAELGLLVVEEVERPFLSRALSVPDRLVAHLLGDDTQDAVLDGRVRMLPAPGEPSPDSMERLAEHLATAPGTVYLREQREGDGLLCAATALGAAGYEALHFTPVTTTGHQEHGPDDRRHDVLGPVPELLREARLRGCGIVVSPLPERPGPLTRALAAPDVPVLLTGRAAYDPQWCDHDPLVLDVPRLPSGGVDAWAAALGVGGRDDA
;
A
#
# COMPACT_ATOMS: atom_id res chain seq x y z
N MET A 1 -16.24 -61.17 -46.21
CA MET A 1 -15.75 -60.39 -45.06
C MET A 1 -14.41 -59.80 -45.46
N ARG A 2 -14.37 -58.78 -46.34
CA ARG A 2 -14.54 -57.34 -46.09
C ARG A 2 -13.69 -56.81 -44.92
N SER A 3 -12.69 -56.02 -45.34
CA SER A 3 -11.70 -55.22 -44.63
C SER A 3 -12.22 -54.44 -43.44
N ALA A 4 -11.34 -54.30 -42.44
CA ALA A 4 -11.27 -53.13 -41.57
C ALA A 4 -9.79 -52.88 -41.25
N ASP A 5 -9.14 -52.18 -42.17
CA ASP A 5 -7.94 -51.39 -41.91
C ASP A 5 -8.47 -50.00 -41.56
N ALA A 6 -8.15 -49.51 -40.36
CA ALA A 6 -8.55 -48.20 -39.88
C ALA A 6 -7.34 -47.58 -39.17
N PRO A 7 -6.78 -46.47 -39.70
CA PRO A 7 -5.64 -45.80 -39.09
C PRO A 7 -6.05 -44.96 -37.87
N HIS A 8 -5.16 -44.94 -36.87
CA HIS A 8 -5.18 -44.01 -35.74
C HIS A 8 -5.07 -42.56 -36.23
N PRO A 9 -5.86 -41.61 -35.69
CA PRO A 9 -5.51 -40.21 -35.76
C PRO A 9 -4.53 -39.87 -34.63
N GLU A 10 -3.33 -39.49 -35.04
CA GLU A 10 -2.34 -38.74 -34.26
C GLU A 10 -2.95 -37.39 -33.89
N ASP A 11 -3.02 -37.08 -32.60
CA ASP A 11 -3.31 -35.75 -32.08
C ASP A 11 -2.06 -35.26 -31.36
N ASP A 12 -1.03 -34.95 -32.15
CA ASP A 12 0.23 -34.37 -31.70
C ASP A 12 0.26 -32.90 -32.10
N ALA A 13 -0.60 -32.12 -31.47
CA ALA A 13 -0.52 -30.66 -31.49
C ALA A 13 0.50 -30.21 -30.43
N ALA A 14 1.77 -30.28 -30.82
CA ALA A 14 2.89 -29.72 -30.09
C ALA A 14 2.63 -28.24 -29.77
N ALA A 15 2.35 -27.94 -28.50
CA ALA A 15 2.48 -26.60 -27.94
C ALA A 15 3.97 -26.22 -28.00
N GLY A 16 4.34 -25.45 -29.02
CA GLY A 16 5.69 -24.91 -29.16
C GLY A 16 6.09 -24.12 -27.91
N PRO A 17 7.39 -24.10 -27.56
CA PRO A 17 7.86 -23.27 -26.47
C PRO A 17 7.58 -21.81 -26.84
N VAL A 18 6.88 -21.11 -25.94
CA VAL A 18 6.73 -19.67 -26.04
C VAL A 18 8.13 -19.13 -25.76
N ASP A 19 8.89 -18.86 -26.82
CA ASP A 19 10.12 -18.07 -26.76
C ASP A 19 9.72 -16.67 -26.28
N GLY A 20 9.64 -16.53 -24.97
CA GLY A 20 9.62 -15.28 -24.25
C GLY A 20 10.98 -14.61 -24.44
N SER A 21 11.22 -14.12 -25.65
CA SER A 21 12.04 -12.92 -25.85
C SER A 21 11.26 -11.75 -25.28
N GLY A 22 11.11 -11.77 -23.95
CA GLY A 22 10.79 -10.61 -23.17
C GLY A 22 11.96 -9.67 -23.38
N ASP A 23 11.69 -8.62 -24.14
CA ASP A 23 12.33 -7.33 -23.96
C ASP A 23 12.36 -7.09 -22.44
N GLU A 24 13.48 -7.39 -21.77
CA GLU A 24 13.60 -7.23 -20.32
C GLU A 24 13.53 -5.71 -20.07
N PRO A 25 12.41 -5.16 -19.54
CA PRO A 25 12.46 -3.79 -19.05
C PRO A 25 13.52 -3.76 -17.96
N ALA A 26 14.32 -2.69 -17.95
CA ALA A 26 15.46 -2.48 -17.07
C ALA A 26 15.26 -3.16 -15.71
N ARG A 27 16.16 -4.09 -15.34
CA ARG A 27 16.12 -4.77 -14.04
C ARG A 27 16.01 -3.74 -12.93
N ASP A 28 14.80 -3.57 -12.41
CA ASP A 28 14.44 -2.87 -11.16
C ASP A 28 15.01 -3.64 -9.94
N GLY A 29 16.30 -3.95 -9.97
CA GLY A 29 16.99 -4.76 -8.96
C GLY A 29 17.02 -4.14 -7.56
N ASP A 30 16.53 -2.91 -7.42
CA ASP A 30 16.57 -2.11 -6.20
C ASP A 30 15.24 -2.03 -5.44
N ARG A 31 14.17 -2.73 -5.86
CA ARG A 31 12.85 -2.65 -5.20
C ARG A 31 12.87 -3.16 -3.75
N LEU A 32 13.34 -4.38 -3.52
CA LEU A 32 13.45 -4.92 -2.16
C LEU A 32 14.46 -4.12 -1.30
N PRO A 33 15.70 -3.84 -1.75
CA PRO A 33 16.63 -2.98 -0.99
C PRO A 33 16.05 -1.59 -0.69
N GLY A 34 15.33 -0.99 -1.64
CA GLY A 34 14.64 0.29 -1.48
C GLY A 34 13.54 0.22 -0.42
N LEU A 35 12.71 -0.83 -0.44
CA LEU A 35 11.65 -1.07 0.54
C LEU A 35 12.22 -1.28 1.94
N VAL A 36 13.25 -2.13 2.08
CA VAL A 36 13.95 -2.42 3.34
C VAL A 36 14.48 -1.13 3.96
N ARG A 37 15.17 -0.30 3.17
CA ARG A 37 15.71 0.98 3.63
C ARG A 37 14.61 1.96 4.04
N ARG A 38 13.56 2.07 3.24
CA ARG A 38 12.45 3.01 3.48
C ARG A 38 11.69 2.68 4.76
N LEU A 39 11.43 1.39 4.99
CA LEU A 39 10.65 0.93 6.13
C LEU A 39 11.50 0.54 7.35
N GLY A 40 12.83 0.74 7.28
CA GLY A 40 13.75 0.46 8.38
C GLY A 40 13.76 -1.02 8.80
N LEU A 41 13.58 -1.94 7.85
CA LEU A 41 13.55 -3.38 8.14
C LEU A 41 14.94 -3.85 8.56
N THR A 42 14.99 -4.65 9.62
CA THR A 42 16.25 -5.26 10.09
C THR A 42 16.64 -6.45 9.21
N GLU A 43 17.87 -6.97 9.41
CA GLU A 43 18.32 -8.19 8.73
C GLU A 43 17.39 -9.38 9.00
N LEU A 44 16.93 -9.52 10.23
CA LEU A 44 15.99 -10.59 10.59
C LEU A 44 14.61 -10.39 9.94
N ASP A 45 14.11 -9.14 9.88
CA ASP A 45 12.83 -8.86 9.20
C ASP A 45 12.94 -9.18 7.70
N THR A 46 14.07 -8.82 7.08
CA THR A 46 14.34 -9.09 5.66
C THR A 46 14.46 -10.57 5.38
N ALA A 47 15.20 -11.32 6.22
CA ALA A 47 15.33 -12.77 6.11
C ALA A 47 13.98 -13.47 6.27
N ALA A 48 13.18 -13.07 7.27
CA ALA A 48 11.85 -13.62 7.49
C ALA A 48 10.92 -13.40 6.29
N LEU A 49 10.94 -12.19 5.70
CA LEU A 49 10.16 -11.87 4.51
C LEU A 49 10.57 -12.74 3.32
N LEU A 50 11.88 -12.86 3.05
CA LEU A 50 12.40 -13.68 1.95
C LEU A 50 12.06 -15.17 2.10
N ILE A 51 12.20 -15.71 3.31
CA ILE A 51 11.86 -17.11 3.61
C ILE A 51 10.35 -17.34 3.42
N ALA A 52 9.50 -16.42 3.86
CA ALA A 52 8.06 -16.52 3.66
C ALA A 52 7.65 -16.38 2.18
N LEU A 53 8.35 -15.53 1.43
CA LEU A 53 8.12 -15.24 0.02
C LEU A 53 8.55 -16.38 -0.93
N ALA A 54 9.58 -17.15 -0.56
CA ALA A 54 10.18 -18.16 -1.43
C ALA A 54 9.18 -19.13 -2.12
N PRO A 55 8.19 -19.74 -1.43
CA PRO A 55 7.22 -20.64 -2.07
C PRO A 55 6.27 -19.94 -3.05
N ASP A 56 6.08 -18.62 -2.95
CA ASP A 56 5.28 -17.85 -3.92
C ASP A 56 6.07 -17.58 -5.21
N LEU A 57 7.40 -17.54 -5.14
CA LEU A 57 8.28 -17.29 -6.27
C LEU A 57 8.70 -18.57 -7.01
N ASP A 58 8.93 -19.64 -6.26
CA ASP A 58 9.35 -20.92 -6.80
C ASP A 58 8.72 -22.08 -6.01
N ARG A 59 7.87 -22.84 -6.70
CA ARG A 59 7.19 -24.03 -6.15
C ARG A 59 8.18 -25.10 -5.66
N GLY A 60 9.44 -25.07 -6.10
CA GLY A 60 10.51 -25.94 -5.60
C GLY A 60 10.77 -25.80 -4.10
N PHE A 61 10.39 -24.68 -3.47
CA PHE A 61 10.48 -24.52 -2.02
C PHE A 61 9.36 -25.25 -1.25
N GLU A 62 8.20 -25.53 -1.86
CA GLU A 62 7.08 -26.18 -1.17
C GLU A 62 7.48 -27.54 -0.54
N PRO A 63 8.15 -28.47 -1.26
CA PRO A 63 8.56 -29.75 -0.66
C PRO A 63 9.70 -29.59 0.34
N LEU A 64 10.62 -28.64 0.14
CA LEU A 64 11.71 -28.36 1.08
C LEU A 64 11.16 -27.87 2.41
N TYR A 65 10.15 -27.02 2.38
CA TYR A 65 9.49 -26.53 3.59
C TYR A 65 8.68 -27.62 4.28
N GLY A 66 8.02 -28.49 3.52
CA GLY A 66 7.39 -29.67 4.10
C GLY A 66 8.37 -30.55 4.88
N TYR A 67 9.58 -30.75 4.34
CA TYR A 67 10.64 -31.49 5.02
C TYR A 67 11.15 -30.75 6.28
N LEU A 68 11.45 -29.45 6.16
CA LEU A 68 11.95 -28.65 7.29
C LEU A 68 10.92 -28.48 8.42
N ASN A 69 9.64 -28.46 8.07
CA ASN A 69 8.54 -28.43 9.04
C ASN A 69 8.24 -29.81 9.67
N ASP A 70 8.91 -30.88 9.23
CA ASP A 70 8.58 -32.29 9.56
C ASP A 70 7.11 -32.65 9.27
N ASP A 71 6.54 -32.01 8.24
CA ASP A 71 5.15 -32.19 7.83
C ASP A 71 5.02 -31.89 6.33
N VAL A 72 4.94 -32.95 5.51
CA VAL A 72 4.83 -32.85 4.05
C VAL A 72 3.57 -32.15 3.58
N SER A 73 2.56 -31.98 4.43
CA SER A 73 1.36 -31.20 4.11
C SER A 73 1.61 -29.68 4.21
N ARG A 74 2.69 -29.26 4.88
CA ARG A 74 2.99 -27.85 5.17
C ARG A 74 4.02 -27.26 4.22
N ARG A 75 3.49 -26.63 3.18
CA ARG A 75 4.24 -26.07 2.06
C ARG A 75 4.65 -24.60 2.22
N ARG A 76 4.32 -24.01 3.37
CA ARG A 76 4.60 -22.62 3.72
C ARG A 76 5.67 -22.53 4.79
N ALA A 77 6.34 -21.39 4.84
CA ALA A 77 7.23 -21.07 5.94
C ALA A 77 6.42 -21.02 7.25
N THR A 78 7.04 -21.46 8.34
CA THR A 78 6.50 -21.30 9.69
C THR A 78 7.41 -20.40 10.50
N VAL A 79 6.90 -19.86 11.62
CA VAL A 79 7.75 -19.09 12.54
C VAL A 79 8.96 -19.92 13.00
N GLY A 80 8.77 -21.20 13.30
CA GLY A 80 9.85 -22.12 13.67
C GLY A 80 10.89 -22.26 12.56
N LEU A 81 10.45 -22.54 11.33
CA LEU A 81 11.33 -22.67 10.17
C LEU A 81 12.19 -21.42 9.95
N VAL A 82 11.60 -20.23 10.05
CA VAL A 82 12.37 -18.97 9.90
C VAL A 82 13.46 -18.87 10.97
N LEU A 83 13.14 -19.16 12.23
CA LEU A 83 14.12 -19.13 13.31
C LEU A 83 15.25 -20.15 13.09
N ASP A 84 14.90 -21.37 12.69
CA ASP A 84 15.87 -22.44 12.46
C ASP A 84 16.81 -22.12 11.29
N VAL A 85 16.27 -21.63 10.16
CA VAL A 85 17.08 -21.19 9.00
C VAL A 85 17.98 -20.01 9.35
N CYS A 86 17.52 -19.09 10.19
CA CYS A 86 18.34 -17.98 10.70
C CYS A 86 19.30 -18.38 11.83
N GLY A 87 19.33 -19.64 12.25
CA GLY A 87 20.19 -20.11 13.35
C GLY A 87 19.83 -19.53 14.72
N LEU A 88 18.57 -19.12 14.91
CA LEU A 88 18.07 -18.50 16.13
C LEU A 88 17.34 -19.53 16.99
N SER A 89 17.58 -19.46 18.31
CA SER A 89 16.85 -20.31 19.25
C SER A 89 15.37 -19.95 19.28
N ALA A 90 14.49 -20.96 19.28
CA ALA A 90 13.05 -20.82 19.49
C ALA A 90 12.67 -20.11 20.80
N ALA A 91 13.57 -20.09 21.79
CA ALA A 91 13.39 -19.41 23.06
C ALA A 91 13.89 -17.95 23.05
N HIS A 92 14.51 -17.48 21.95
CA HIS A 92 15.08 -16.13 21.87
C HIS A 92 13.98 -15.06 21.91
N PRO A 93 13.89 -14.22 22.97
CA PRO A 93 12.76 -13.29 23.14
C PRO A 93 12.64 -12.27 22.00
N GLY A 94 13.77 -11.68 21.58
CA GLY A 94 13.79 -10.69 20.49
C GLY A 94 13.32 -11.25 19.14
N ALA A 95 13.71 -12.47 18.78
CA ALA A 95 13.28 -13.12 17.55
C ALA A 95 11.79 -13.47 17.59
N ARG A 96 11.28 -13.95 18.74
CA ARG A 96 9.84 -14.20 18.92
C ARG A 96 9.02 -12.92 18.81
N ALA A 97 9.52 -11.81 19.34
CA ALA A 97 8.85 -10.52 19.27
C ALA A 97 8.65 -10.03 17.81
N ARG A 98 9.47 -10.49 16.85
CA ARG A 98 9.33 -10.13 15.42
C ARG A 98 8.10 -10.72 14.72
N PHE A 99 7.44 -11.70 15.33
CA PHE A 99 6.23 -12.33 14.78
C PHE A 99 4.99 -12.07 15.64
N HIS A 100 5.06 -11.09 16.54
CA HIS A 100 3.87 -10.60 17.24
C HIS A 100 2.96 -9.82 16.27
N PRO A 101 1.63 -9.76 16.47
CA PRO A 101 0.75 -8.92 15.65
C PRO A 101 1.13 -7.43 15.62
N SER A 102 1.82 -6.94 16.65
CA SER A 102 2.36 -5.58 16.75
C SER A 102 3.86 -5.50 16.39
N ALA A 103 4.37 -6.48 15.65
CA ALA A 103 5.74 -6.48 15.18
C ALA A 103 5.85 -5.75 13.83
N PRO A 104 7.03 -5.21 13.48
CA PRO A 104 7.19 -4.36 12.29
C PRO A 104 6.61 -4.98 11.01
N LEU A 105 6.91 -6.25 10.70
CA LEU A 105 6.41 -6.89 9.47
C LEU A 105 4.88 -7.03 9.43
N ALA A 106 4.24 -7.28 10.58
CA ALA A 106 2.79 -7.40 10.68
C ALA A 106 2.12 -6.01 10.64
N GLU A 107 2.63 -5.04 11.40
CA GLU A 107 2.12 -3.66 11.44
C GLU A 107 2.27 -2.93 10.10
N LEU A 108 3.39 -3.15 9.41
CA LEU A 108 3.62 -2.62 8.07
C LEU A 108 2.76 -3.33 7.02
N GLY A 109 2.12 -4.45 7.38
CA GLY A 109 1.28 -5.25 6.51
C GLY A 109 2.09 -6.01 5.45
N LEU A 110 3.36 -6.33 5.71
CA LEU A 110 4.25 -7.03 4.78
C LEU A 110 4.25 -8.55 4.99
N LEU A 111 3.83 -9.00 6.17
CA LEU A 111 3.78 -10.42 6.53
C LEU A 111 2.51 -10.69 7.34
N VAL A 112 1.83 -11.79 7.03
CA VAL A 112 0.68 -12.28 7.78
C VAL A 112 1.09 -13.55 8.53
N VAL A 113 0.79 -13.58 9.82
CA VAL A 113 0.94 -14.77 10.66
C VAL A 113 -0.40 -15.47 10.72
N GLU A 114 -0.49 -16.62 10.07
CA GLU A 114 -1.69 -17.44 9.98
C GLU A 114 -1.77 -18.47 11.11
N GLU A 115 -2.93 -19.14 11.21
CA GLU A 115 -3.16 -20.25 12.13
C GLU A 115 -2.83 -19.90 13.61
N VAL A 116 -3.31 -18.76 14.07
CA VAL A 116 -2.99 -18.18 15.39
C VAL A 116 -3.34 -19.08 16.57
N GLU A 117 -4.30 -19.99 16.39
CA GLU A 117 -4.72 -21.03 17.32
C GLU A 117 -3.65 -22.12 17.53
N ARG A 118 -2.70 -22.25 16.60
CA ARG A 118 -1.59 -23.20 16.72
C ARG A 118 -0.50 -22.69 17.67
N PRO A 119 0.34 -23.61 18.20
CA PRO A 119 1.56 -23.25 18.90
C PRO A 119 2.41 -22.27 18.08
N PHE A 120 3.03 -21.30 18.76
CA PHE A 120 3.72 -20.16 18.14
C PHE A 120 4.66 -20.54 17.00
N LEU A 121 5.50 -21.57 17.17
CA LEU A 121 6.48 -22.00 16.16
C LEU A 121 5.83 -22.67 14.96
N SER A 122 4.64 -23.25 15.14
CA SER A 122 3.90 -23.94 14.10
C SER A 122 3.01 -22.99 13.29
N ARG A 123 2.94 -21.70 13.61
CA ARG A 123 2.12 -20.73 12.86
C ARG A 123 2.72 -20.52 11.47
N ALA A 124 1.89 -20.60 10.45
CA ALA A 124 2.30 -20.38 9.07
C ALA A 124 2.49 -18.88 8.79
N LEU A 125 3.33 -18.58 7.81
CA LEU A 125 3.63 -17.23 7.35
C LEU A 125 3.27 -17.10 5.88
N SER A 126 2.60 -16.01 5.54
CA SER A 126 2.28 -15.65 4.16
C SER A 126 2.61 -14.19 3.88
N VAL A 127 2.96 -13.92 2.62
CA VAL A 127 3.24 -12.57 2.13
C VAL A 127 2.04 -12.13 1.30
N PRO A 128 1.49 -10.92 1.50
CA PRO A 128 0.37 -10.45 0.69
C PRO A 128 0.72 -10.40 -0.80
N ASP A 129 -0.18 -10.90 -1.66
CA ASP A 129 0.00 -10.96 -3.12
C ASP A 129 0.42 -9.61 -3.72
N ARG A 130 -0.15 -8.51 -3.19
CA ARG A 130 0.20 -7.16 -3.63
C ARG A 130 1.68 -6.81 -3.43
N LEU A 131 2.30 -7.28 -2.34
CA LEU A 131 3.74 -7.12 -2.10
C LEU A 131 4.56 -7.99 -3.05
N VAL A 132 4.13 -9.23 -3.29
CA VAL A 132 4.78 -10.13 -4.28
C VAL A 132 4.79 -9.48 -5.66
N ALA A 133 3.64 -8.99 -6.12
CA ALA A 133 3.47 -8.29 -7.40
C ALA A 133 4.40 -7.08 -7.51
N HIS A 134 4.44 -6.22 -6.49
CA HIS A 134 5.32 -5.05 -6.47
C HIS A 134 6.80 -5.42 -6.55
N LEU A 135 7.24 -6.46 -5.83
CA LEU A 135 8.63 -6.93 -5.88
C LEU A 135 9.01 -7.50 -7.25
N LEU A 136 8.02 -8.04 -7.99
CA LEU A 136 8.17 -8.51 -9.36
C LEU A 136 8.04 -7.40 -10.42
N GLY A 137 7.82 -6.15 -10.00
CA GLY A 137 7.74 -4.99 -10.88
C GLY A 137 6.33 -4.61 -11.34
N ASP A 138 5.30 -5.24 -10.79
CA ASP A 138 3.90 -4.88 -11.07
C ASP A 138 3.40 -3.83 -10.08
N ASP A 139 3.18 -2.62 -10.59
CA ASP A 139 2.64 -1.48 -9.83
C ASP A 139 1.11 -1.31 -10.02
N THR A 140 0.40 -2.38 -10.43
CA THR A 140 -1.07 -2.40 -10.46
C THR A 140 -1.61 -2.31 -9.03
N GLN A 141 -2.57 -1.41 -8.81
CA GLN A 141 -3.21 -1.22 -7.51
C GLN A 141 -4.03 -2.46 -7.12
N ASP A 142 -4.12 -2.72 -5.81
CA ASP A 142 -5.01 -3.76 -5.28
C ASP A 142 -6.50 -3.44 -5.58
N ALA A 143 -7.24 -4.44 -6.07
CA ALA A 143 -8.64 -4.29 -6.48
C ALA A 143 -9.55 -3.82 -5.34
N VAL A 144 -9.20 -4.09 -4.08
CA VAL A 144 -9.97 -3.61 -2.91
C VAL A 144 -9.95 -2.07 -2.79
N LEU A 145 -8.95 -1.41 -3.37
CA LEU A 145 -8.78 0.04 -3.38
C LEU A 145 -9.50 0.71 -4.57
N ASP A 146 -10.00 -0.07 -5.52
CA ASP A 146 -10.61 0.46 -6.74
C ASP A 146 -11.83 1.33 -6.45
N GLY A 147 -11.93 2.44 -7.19
CA GLY A 147 -12.99 3.43 -7.01
C GLY A 147 -12.90 4.28 -5.74
N ARG A 148 -12.00 3.95 -4.80
CA ARG A 148 -11.77 4.70 -3.55
C ARG A 148 -10.42 5.39 -3.51
N VAL A 149 -9.41 4.80 -4.13
CA VAL A 149 -8.05 5.33 -4.20
C VAL A 149 -7.69 5.67 -5.63
N ARG A 150 -7.07 6.83 -5.82
CA ARG A 150 -6.48 7.22 -7.11
C ARG A 150 -5.20 8.04 -6.89
N MET A 151 -4.27 7.95 -7.82
CA MET A 151 -3.12 8.85 -7.84
C MET A 151 -3.57 10.27 -8.21
N LEU A 152 -3.08 11.26 -7.47
CA LEU A 152 -3.24 12.67 -7.84
C LEU A 152 -2.12 13.06 -8.82
N PRO A 153 -2.46 13.84 -9.86
CA PRO A 153 -1.43 14.40 -10.72
C PRO A 153 -0.54 15.36 -9.92
N ALA A 154 0.75 15.38 -10.24
CA ALA A 154 1.66 16.39 -9.69
C ALA A 154 1.12 17.80 -10.03
N PRO A 155 1.02 18.70 -9.04
CA PRO A 155 0.54 20.06 -9.30
C PRO A 155 1.53 20.81 -10.20
N GLY A 156 0.99 21.54 -11.18
CA GLY A 156 1.78 22.22 -12.22
C GLY A 156 2.38 23.57 -11.81
N GLU A 157 1.94 24.17 -10.69
CA GLU A 157 2.41 25.47 -10.23
C GLU A 157 2.80 25.45 -8.75
N PRO A 158 3.88 26.14 -8.36
CA PRO A 158 4.30 26.23 -6.95
C PRO A 158 3.21 26.94 -6.12
N SER A 159 2.87 26.30 -5.00
CA SER A 159 1.92 26.80 -4.00
C SER A 159 2.51 27.98 -3.21
N PRO A 160 1.68 28.85 -2.59
CA PRO A 160 2.13 29.87 -1.63
C PRO A 160 3.13 29.36 -0.57
N ASP A 161 4.05 30.23 -0.13
CA ASP A 161 5.12 30.03 0.89
C ASP A 161 4.70 29.15 2.09
N SER A 162 3.44 29.22 2.50
CA SER A 162 2.89 28.43 3.61
C SER A 162 3.02 26.91 3.41
N MET A 163 2.98 26.41 2.17
CA MET A 163 3.12 24.97 1.90
C MET A 163 4.57 24.51 1.77
N GLU A 164 5.52 25.43 1.54
CA GLU A 164 6.95 25.08 1.52
C GLU A 164 7.40 24.58 2.89
N ARG A 165 6.99 25.26 3.97
CA ARG A 165 7.28 24.81 5.34
C ARG A 165 6.65 23.46 5.67
N LEU A 166 5.44 23.21 5.14
CA LEU A 166 4.80 21.91 5.30
C LEU A 166 5.58 20.83 4.53
N ALA A 167 6.03 21.12 3.31
CA ALA A 167 6.85 20.21 2.52
C ALA A 167 8.18 19.91 3.21
N GLU A 168 8.89 20.92 3.72
CA GLU A 168 10.11 20.76 4.52
C GLU A 168 9.87 19.86 5.74
N HIS A 169 8.77 20.08 6.46
CA HIS A 169 8.40 19.25 7.59
C HIS A 169 8.19 17.79 7.18
N LEU A 170 7.38 17.54 6.14
CA LEU A 170 7.09 16.20 5.63
C LEU A 170 8.32 15.49 5.07
N ALA A 171 9.28 16.22 4.50
CA ALA A 171 10.55 15.68 4.02
C ALA A 171 11.46 15.21 5.17
N THR A 172 11.32 15.80 6.37
CA THR A 172 12.11 15.39 7.56
C THR A 172 11.52 14.20 8.29
N ALA A 173 10.20 14.17 8.43
CA ALA A 173 9.49 13.07 9.09
C ALA A 173 8.06 12.96 8.53
N PRO A 174 7.62 11.76 8.12
CA PRO A 174 6.22 11.51 7.84
C PRO A 174 5.38 11.71 9.11
N GLY A 175 4.14 12.14 8.92
CA GLY A 175 3.23 12.38 10.03
C GLY A 175 1.82 12.70 9.56
N THR A 176 0.91 12.81 10.52
CA THR A 176 -0.49 13.17 10.28
C THR A 176 -0.67 14.68 10.36
N VAL A 177 -1.27 15.27 9.33
CA VAL A 177 -1.52 16.71 9.20
C VAL A 177 -3.00 16.93 8.90
N TYR A 178 -3.64 17.82 9.65
CA TYR A 178 -5.00 18.27 9.37
C TYR A 178 -4.96 19.64 8.68
N LEU A 179 -5.47 19.69 7.45
CA LEU A 179 -5.60 20.90 6.65
C LEU A 179 -7.03 21.40 6.70
N ARG A 180 -7.25 22.49 7.43
CA ARG A 180 -8.54 23.17 7.48
C ARG A 180 -8.73 24.02 6.24
N GLU A 181 -9.64 23.61 5.36
CA GLU A 181 -9.94 24.31 4.12
C GLU A 181 -11.09 25.31 4.30
N GLN A 182 -10.97 26.47 3.65
CA GLN A 182 -12.02 27.49 3.64
C GLN A 182 -13.07 27.22 2.56
N ARG A 183 -12.60 26.70 1.42
CA ARG A 183 -13.42 26.27 0.29
C ARG A 183 -13.10 24.81 0.00
N GLU A 184 -14.14 24.06 -0.34
CA GLU A 184 -13.98 22.64 -0.66
C GLU A 184 -13.03 22.46 -1.85
N GLY A 185 -12.04 21.58 -1.67
CA GLY A 185 -11.03 21.26 -2.68
C GLY A 185 -9.74 22.07 -2.58
N ASP A 186 -9.73 23.20 -1.84
CA ASP A 186 -8.49 23.96 -1.61
C ASP A 186 -7.48 23.11 -0.81
N GLY A 187 -7.96 22.34 0.17
CA GLY A 187 -7.12 21.47 0.98
C GLY A 187 -6.48 20.35 0.16
N LEU A 188 -7.23 19.77 -0.78
CA LEU A 188 -6.73 18.70 -1.65
C LEU A 188 -5.56 19.17 -2.53
N LEU A 189 -5.67 20.36 -3.13
CA LEU A 189 -4.61 20.91 -3.97
C LEU A 189 -3.36 21.27 -3.15
N CYS A 190 -3.54 21.91 -1.99
CA CYS A 190 -2.44 22.24 -1.10
C CYS A 190 -1.75 20.98 -0.56
N ALA A 191 -2.50 19.94 -0.22
CA ALA A 191 -1.96 18.65 0.20
C ALA A 191 -1.10 18.00 -0.89
N ALA A 192 -1.63 17.91 -2.11
CA ALA A 192 -0.89 17.37 -3.25
C ALA A 192 0.39 18.17 -3.54
N THR A 193 0.33 19.49 -3.38
CA THR A 193 1.49 20.37 -3.62
C THR A 193 2.56 20.22 -2.55
N ALA A 194 2.18 20.18 -1.28
CA ALA A 194 3.12 19.96 -0.19
C ALA A 194 3.79 18.58 -0.28
N LEU A 195 3.02 17.54 -0.62
CA LEU A 195 3.56 16.19 -0.85
C LEU A 195 4.52 16.16 -2.03
N GLY A 196 4.14 16.72 -3.18
CA GLY A 196 5.00 16.79 -4.35
C GLY A 196 6.31 17.54 -4.09
N ALA A 197 6.25 18.68 -3.41
CA ALA A 197 7.43 19.45 -3.00
C ALA A 197 8.32 18.71 -1.98
N ALA A 198 7.73 17.85 -1.15
CA ALA A 198 8.45 16.96 -0.23
C ALA A 198 9.02 15.69 -0.90
N GLY A 199 8.76 15.50 -2.21
CA GLY A 199 9.23 14.34 -2.97
C GLY A 199 8.31 13.11 -2.93
N TYR A 200 7.06 13.29 -2.52
CA TYR A 200 6.05 12.23 -2.49
C TYR A 200 5.06 12.39 -3.65
N GLU A 201 4.73 11.29 -4.32
CA GLU A 201 3.46 11.19 -5.04
C GLU A 201 2.30 11.09 -4.03
N ALA A 202 1.09 11.48 -4.45
CA ALA A 202 -0.06 11.59 -3.56
C ALA A 202 -1.19 10.62 -3.95
N LEU A 203 -1.53 9.71 -3.04
CA LEU A 203 -2.70 8.85 -3.14
C LEU A 203 -3.91 9.56 -2.53
N HIS A 204 -4.89 9.88 -3.35
CA HIS A 204 -6.17 10.40 -2.88
C HIS A 204 -7.11 9.27 -2.49
N PHE A 205 -7.48 9.24 -1.22
CA PHE A 205 -8.46 8.31 -0.66
C PHE A 205 -9.78 9.01 -0.40
N THR A 206 -10.84 8.48 -0.99
CA THR A 206 -12.24 8.88 -0.76
C THR A 206 -12.90 7.83 0.14
N PRO A 207 -13.11 8.12 1.44
CA PRO A 207 -13.78 7.20 2.36
C PRO A 207 -15.24 6.96 1.93
N VAL A 208 -15.72 5.72 2.08
CA VAL A 208 -17.13 5.40 1.81
C VAL A 208 -17.97 5.78 3.03
N THR A 209 -19.00 6.59 2.82
CA THR A 209 -20.08 6.78 3.79
C THR A 209 -21.10 5.67 3.62
N THR A 210 -20.92 4.55 4.33
CA THR A 210 -21.83 3.41 4.22
C THR A 210 -23.18 3.73 4.87
N THR A 211 -24.17 4.12 4.07
CA THR A 211 -25.60 4.17 4.46
C THR A 211 -26.38 2.93 3.99
N GLY A 212 -25.72 1.92 3.43
CA GLY A 212 -26.35 0.68 2.96
C GLY A 212 -25.84 -0.54 3.70
N HIS A 213 -26.73 -1.25 4.40
CA HIS A 213 -26.45 -2.58 4.94
C HIS A 213 -26.25 -3.57 3.80
N GLN A 214 -25.01 -3.91 3.45
CA GLN A 214 -24.69 -5.16 2.77
C GLN A 214 -24.19 -6.16 3.81
N GLU A 215 -24.83 -7.33 3.85
CA GLU A 215 -24.49 -8.41 4.78
C GLU A 215 -23.17 -9.07 4.35
N HIS A 216 -22.04 -8.48 4.72
CA HIS A 216 -20.74 -9.10 4.59
C HIS A 216 -20.37 -9.91 5.84
N GLY A 217 -19.41 -10.83 5.69
CA GLY A 217 -18.94 -11.75 6.74
C GLY A 217 -18.36 -11.02 7.97
N PRO A 218 -18.13 -11.72 9.09
CA PRO A 218 -17.70 -11.08 10.34
C PRO A 218 -16.38 -10.28 10.23
N ASP A 219 -15.47 -10.65 9.32
CA ASP A 219 -14.20 -9.94 9.08
C ASP A 219 -14.35 -8.75 8.12
N ASP A 220 -15.27 -8.85 7.15
CA ASP A 220 -15.60 -7.77 6.23
C ASP A 220 -16.27 -6.59 6.96
N ARG A 221 -17.04 -6.84 8.03
CA ARG A 221 -17.75 -5.77 8.76
C ARG A 221 -16.83 -4.71 9.38
N ARG A 222 -15.57 -5.05 9.69
CA ARG A 222 -14.58 -4.07 10.20
C ARG A 222 -13.99 -3.23 9.06
N HIS A 223 -13.68 -3.86 7.94
CA HIS A 223 -13.23 -3.21 6.71
C HIS A 223 -14.33 -2.34 6.07
N ASP A 224 -15.60 -2.71 6.25
CA ASP A 224 -16.75 -1.98 5.69
C ASP A 224 -17.04 -0.65 6.42
N VAL A 225 -16.62 -0.53 7.68
CA VAL A 225 -16.85 0.68 8.50
C VAL A 225 -15.70 1.69 8.41
N LEU A 226 -14.45 1.23 8.24
CA LEU A 226 -13.26 2.10 8.15
C LEU A 226 -12.69 2.22 6.73
N GLY A 227 -13.13 1.36 5.82
CA GLY A 227 -12.47 1.16 4.52
C GLY A 227 -11.23 0.27 4.62
N PRO A 228 -10.59 0.00 3.47
CA PRO A 228 -9.40 -0.85 3.33
C PRO A 228 -8.13 -0.11 3.80
N VAL A 229 -8.09 0.29 5.07
CA VAL A 229 -6.97 1.06 5.64
C VAL A 229 -5.64 0.29 5.61
N PRO A 230 -5.58 -1.00 5.99
CA PRO A 230 -4.33 -1.77 5.90
C PRO A 230 -3.78 -1.84 4.48
N GLU A 231 -4.64 -2.02 3.47
CA GLU A 231 -4.25 -2.09 2.07
C GLU A 231 -3.84 -0.73 1.52
N LEU A 232 -4.52 0.34 1.92
CA LEU A 232 -4.14 1.71 1.57
C LEU A 232 -2.76 2.09 2.14
N LEU A 233 -2.49 1.78 3.41
CA LEU A 233 -1.19 2.01 4.03
C LEU A 233 -0.10 1.16 3.36
N ARG A 234 -0.39 -0.11 3.04
CA ARG A 234 0.52 -0.96 2.27
C ARG A 234 0.82 -0.35 0.91
N GLU A 235 -0.19 0.09 0.16
CA GLU A 235 0.00 0.70 -1.16
C GLU A 235 0.88 1.94 -1.07
N ALA A 236 0.64 2.81 -0.08
CA ALA A 236 1.46 4.00 0.16
C ALA A 236 2.92 3.63 0.49
N ARG A 237 3.16 2.58 1.28
CA ARG A 237 4.50 2.11 1.64
C ARG A 237 5.25 1.52 0.45
N LEU A 238 4.58 0.70 -0.36
CA LEU A 238 5.16 0.06 -1.54
C LEU A 238 5.61 1.10 -2.56
N ARG A 239 4.75 2.08 -2.85
CA ARG A 239 5.06 3.15 -3.81
C ARG A 239 5.89 4.29 -3.21
N GLY A 240 5.95 4.41 -1.89
CA GLY A 240 6.55 5.56 -1.20
C GLY A 240 5.74 6.84 -1.40
N CYS A 241 4.40 6.75 -1.38
CA CYS A 241 3.48 7.88 -1.53
C CYS A 241 3.01 8.43 -0.18
N GLY A 242 2.54 9.68 -0.19
CA GLY A 242 1.69 10.21 0.87
C GLY A 242 0.21 9.96 0.59
N ILE A 243 -0.61 9.96 1.63
CA ILE A 243 -2.07 9.79 1.53
C ILE A 243 -2.75 11.13 1.77
N VAL A 244 -3.71 11.47 0.92
CA VAL A 244 -4.62 12.61 1.10
C VAL A 244 -6.05 12.09 1.23
N VAL A 245 -6.72 12.42 2.34
CA VAL A 245 -8.10 11.99 2.60
C VAL A 245 -9.06 13.15 2.37
N SER A 246 -9.94 13.00 1.37
CA SER A 246 -10.99 13.98 1.07
C SER A 246 -12.20 13.34 0.35
N PRO A 247 -13.44 13.73 0.68
CA PRO A 247 -13.82 14.45 1.89
C PRO A 247 -13.66 13.57 3.14
N LEU A 248 -13.56 14.17 4.32
CA LEU A 248 -13.62 13.41 5.58
C LEU A 248 -15.03 12.87 5.83
N PRO A 249 -15.17 11.65 6.39
CA PRO A 249 -16.48 11.10 6.74
C PRO A 249 -17.08 11.85 7.92
N GLU A 250 -18.39 11.70 8.15
CA GLU A 250 -19.10 12.36 9.26
C GLU A 250 -18.47 12.11 10.64
N ARG A 251 -17.88 10.93 10.83
CA ARG A 251 -17.14 10.54 12.03
C ARG A 251 -15.69 10.22 11.67
N PRO A 252 -14.80 11.23 11.59
CA PRO A 252 -13.44 11.03 11.10
C PRO A 252 -12.53 10.29 12.10
N GLY A 253 -12.76 10.43 13.42
CA GLY A 253 -11.85 9.90 14.45
C GLY A 253 -11.43 8.42 14.29
N PRO A 254 -12.34 7.47 14.04
CA PRO A 254 -11.94 6.08 13.80
C PRO A 254 -11.01 5.89 12.58
N LEU A 255 -11.29 6.57 11.46
CA LEU A 255 -10.46 6.51 10.26
C LEU A 255 -9.10 7.19 10.51
N THR A 256 -9.11 8.33 11.18
CA THR A 256 -7.90 9.08 11.50
C THR A 256 -6.95 8.28 12.39
N ARG A 257 -7.46 7.62 13.45
CA ARG A 257 -6.64 6.74 14.29
C ARG A 257 -6.07 5.55 13.52
N ALA A 258 -6.84 4.98 12.61
CA ALA A 258 -6.37 3.86 11.78
C ALA A 258 -5.28 4.29 10.78
N LEU A 259 -5.34 5.53 10.28
CA LEU A 259 -4.36 6.10 9.35
C LEU A 259 -3.18 6.80 10.03
N ALA A 260 -3.14 6.90 11.36
CA ALA A 260 -2.05 7.55 12.11
C ALA A 260 -0.77 6.69 12.14
N ALA A 261 -0.30 6.29 10.97
CA ALA A 261 0.92 5.54 10.76
C ALA A 261 2.13 6.49 10.83
N PRO A 262 3.15 6.20 11.63
CA PRO A 262 4.30 7.09 11.79
C PRO A 262 5.25 7.09 10.59
N ASP A 263 5.07 6.17 9.64
CA ASP A 263 5.94 5.95 8.49
C ASP A 263 5.36 6.45 7.16
N VAL A 264 4.10 6.90 7.14
CA VAL A 264 3.39 7.39 5.95
C VAL A 264 2.90 8.83 6.18
N PRO A 265 3.20 9.79 5.30
CA PRO A 265 2.59 11.11 5.35
C PRO A 265 1.08 11.01 5.13
N VAL A 266 0.27 11.49 6.08
CA VAL A 266 -1.21 11.47 5.95
C VAL A 266 -1.76 12.88 6.12
N LEU A 267 -2.37 13.40 5.07
CA LEU A 267 -2.98 14.72 5.03
C LEU A 267 -4.50 14.58 4.99
N LEU A 268 -5.17 15.08 6.03
CA LEU A 268 -6.61 15.06 6.18
C LEU A 268 -7.16 16.43 5.83
N THR A 269 -8.09 16.53 4.89
CA THR A 269 -8.63 17.83 4.46
C THR A 269 -10.09 17.96 4.84
N GLY A 270 -10.46 19.08 5.46
CA GLY A 270 -11.87 19.33 5.77
C GLY A 270 -12.13 20.75 6.24
N ARG A 271 -13.41 21.12 6.27
CA ARG A 271 -13.86 22.48 6.62
C ARG A 271 -14.09 22.67 8.12
N ALA A 272 -14.26 21.58 8.86
CA ALA A 272 -14.54 21.61 10.29
C ALA A 272 -13.33 22.07 11.10
N ALA A 273 -13.56 22.48 12.36
CA ALA A 273 -12.45 22.56 13.29
C ALA A 273 -11.97 21.14 13.64
N TYR A 274 -10.67 20.97 13.84
CA TYR A 274 -10.11 19.73 14.35
C TYR A 274 -10.64 19.46 15.78
N ASP A 275 -10.98 18.20 16.05
CA ASP A 275 -11.33 17.71 17.39
C ASP A 275 -10.19 16.80 17.90
N PRO A 276 -9.56 17.14 19.05
CA PRO A 276 -8.51 16.32 19.66
C PRO A 276 -8.89 14.86 19.91
N GLN A 277 -10.18 14.53 19.99
CA GLN A 277 -10.64 13.14 20.16
C GLN A 277 -10.46 12.27 18.91
N TRP A 278 -10.07 12.87 17.78
CA TRP A 278 -9.86 12.13 16.54
C TRP A 278 -8.52 11.41 16.47
N CYS A 279 -7.54 11.77 17.30
CA CYS A 279 -6.20 11.18 17.30
C CYS A 279 -5.75 10.87 18.73
N ASP A 280 -4.92 9.85 18.89
CA ASP A 280 -4.24 9.59 20.17
C ASP A 280 -3.01 10.51 20.35
N HIS A 281 -2.48 11.04 19.24
CA HIS A 281 -1.42 12.04 19.18
C HIS A 281 -1.88 13.21 18.31
N ASP A 282 -1.76 14.45 18.81
CA ASP A 282 -2.24 15.63 18.10
C ASP A 282 -1.54 15.79 16.74
N PRO A 283 -2.29 15.85 15.62
CA PRO A 283 -1.72 16.10 14.31
C PRO A 283 -1.30 17.57 14.19
N LEU A 284 -0.45 17.86 13.20
CA LEU A 284 -0.18 19.24 12.83
C LEU A 284 -1.45 19.85 12.19
N VAL A 285 -2.04 20.86 12.83
CA VAL A 285 -3.25 21.54 12.34
C VAL A 285 -2.87 22.84 11.63
N LEU A 286 -3.21 22.96 10.35
CA LEU A 286 -2.91 24.14 9.52
C LEU A 286 -4.16 24.67 8.83
N ASP A 287 -4.23 26.00 8.71
CA ASP A 287 -5.22 26.67 7.88
C ASP A 287 -4.72 26.79 6.44
N VAL A 288 -5.52 26.30 5.49
CA VAL A 288 -5.18 26.37 4.07
C VAL A 288 -5.51 27.77 3.54
N PRO A 289 -4.56 28.44 2.86
CA PRO A 289 -4.85 29.73 2.23
C PRO A 289 -5.92 29.55 1.15
N ARG A 290 -6.74 30.58 0.95
CA ARG A 290 -7.65 30.59 -0.20
C ARG A 290 -6.82 30.68 -1.46
N LEU A 291 -6.93 29.66 -2.30
CA LEU A 291 -6.29 29.68 -3.59
C LEU A 291 -7.05 30.67 -4.50
N PRO A 292 -6.34 31.50 -5.29
CA PRO A 292 -7.00 32.33 -6.29
C PRO A 292 -7.82 31.42 -7.20
N SER A 293 -8.99 31.92 -7.64
CA SER A 293 -9.87 31.16 -8.51
C SER A 293 -9.25 31.08 -9.91
N GLY A 294 -8.24 30.23 -10.08
CA GLY A 294 -7.53 30.03 -11.35
C GLY A 294 -8.45 29.56 -12.49
N GLY A 295 -9.69 29.19 -12.16
CA GLY A 295 -10.71 28.82 -13.13
C GLY A 295 -11.01 29.89 -14.17
N VAL A 296 -10.95 31.19 -13.89
CA VAL A 296 -11.32 32.19 -14.90
C VAL A 296 -10.19 32.42 -15.92
N ASP A 297 -8.96 32.59 -15.45
CA ASP A 297 -7.81 32.84 -16.32
C ASP A 297 -7.32 31.57 -17.03
N ALA A 298 -7.37 30.41 -16.36
CA ALA A 298 -7.06 29.12 -17.00
C ALA A 298 -8.14 28.71 -18.00
N TRP A 299 -9.43 28.98 -17.73
CA TRP A 299 -10.47 28.79 -18.75
C TRP A 299 -10.38 29.81 -19.88
N ALA A 300 -10.06 31.08 -19.59
CA ALA A 300 -9.88 32.09 -20.64
C ALA A 300 -8.70 31.77 -21.55
N ALA A 301 -7.62 31.21 -21.00
CA ALA A 301 -6.47 30.70 -21.75
C ALA A 301 -6.83 29.44 -22.56
N ALA A 302 -7.54 28.48 -21.96
CA ALA A 302 -7.97 27.25 -22.63
C ALA A 302 -9.05 27.49 -23.72
N LEU A 303 -9.90 28.49 -23.54
CA LEU A 303 -10.93 28.91 -24.51
C LEU A 303 -10.40 29.96 -25.51
N GLY A 304 -9.16 30.43 -25.38
CA GLY A 304 -8.55 31.41 -26.29
C GLY A 304 -9.24 32.79 -26.28
N VAL A 305 -9.91 33.18 -25.19
CA VAL A 305 -10.72 34.42 -25.12
C VAL A 305 -9.88 35.65 -24.76
N GLY A 306 -8.61 35.47 -24.40
CA GLY A 306 -7.69 36.57 -24.10
C GLY A 306 -6.92 37.08 -25.32
N GLY A 307 -7.57 37.77 -26.27
CA GLY A 307 -6.81 38.42 -27.33
C GLY A 307 -7.62 38.99 -28.51
N ARG A 308 -8.38 40.06 -28.28
CA ARG A 308 -8.56 41.16 -29.24
C ARG A 308 -9.43 42.26 -28.64
N ASP A 309 -8.78 43.32 -28.20
CA ASP A 309 -9.22 44.68 -28.50
C ASP A 309 -8.03 45.63 -28.24
N ASP A 310 -7.46 46.13 -29.34
CA ASP A 310 -6.92 47.48 -29.46
C ASP A 310 -6.46 47.68 -30.91
N ALA A 311 -7.31 48.32 -31.71
CA ALA A 311 -6.96 49.12 -32.89
C ALA A 311 -8.06 50.16 -33.14
#